data_AF-A0A3E3IDR1-F1
#
_entry.id   AF-A0A3E3IDR1-F1
#
_cell.length_a   1.000
_cell.length_b   1.000
_cell.length_c   1.000
_cell.angle_alpha   90.00
_cell.angle_beta   90.00
_cell.angle_gamma   90.00
#
_symmetry.space_group_name_H-M   'P 1'
#
loop_
_entity.id
_entity.type
_entity.pdbx_description
1 polymer ?
#
loop_
_entity_poly.entity_id
_entity_poly.type
_entity_poly.pdbx_seq_one_letter_code
_entity_poly.pdbx_strand_id
1 'polypeptide(L)'
;MFGKKKKQENEICVRLGEHEVYRGTLTDLPLKEEIILEKSEEFFNDPNPCFIHRSAVRVRLLAELEEAAGRGEWELWEKYMGVAVDSVDFG
;
A
#
# COMPACT_ATOMS: atom_id res chain seq x y z
N MET A 1 30.66 12.39 2.71
CA MET A 1 29.81 11.30 2.20
C MET A 1 29.00 10.76 3.36
N PHE A 2 27.81 11.31 3.62
CA PHE A 2 27.00 10.93 4.77
C PHE A 2 26.18 9.70 4.40
N GLY A 3 26.58 8.55 4.96
CA GLY A 3 25.86 7.29 4.83
C GLY A 3 24.44 7.45 5.36
N LYS A 4 23.47 7.43 4.44
CA LYS A 4 22.06 7.28 4.79
C LYS A 4 21.93 5.94 5.51
N LYS A 5 21.73 5.96 6.83
CA LYS A 5 21.21 4.80 7.56
C LYS A 5 19.90 4.44 6.89
N LYS A 6 19.94 3.40 6.05
CA LYS A 6 18.77 2.84 5.37
C LYS A 6 17.83 2.43 6.50
N LYS A 7 16.71 3.15 6.66
CA LYS A 7 15.62 2.72 7.53
C LYS A 7 15.35 1.27 7.10
N GLN A 8 15.43 0.33 8.03
CA GLN A 8 15.12 -1.06 7.75
C GLN A 8 13.61 -1.06 7.44
N GLU A 9 13.25 -0.78 6.19
CA GLU A 9 11.89 -0.91 5.71
C GLU A 9 11.66 -2.41 5.63
N ASN A 10 10.78 -2.92 6.50
CA ASN A 10 10.44 -4.32 6.54
C ASN A 10 9.96 -4.74 5.15
N GLU A 11 10.60 -5.78 4.61
CA GLU A 11 10.15 -6.43 3.38
C GLU A 11 8.82 -7.12 3.69
N ILE A 12 7.83 -6.90 2.85
CA ILE A 12 6.56 -7.58 2.89
C ILE A 12 6.44 -8.54 1.71
N CYS A 13 5.79 -9.67 1.95
CA CYS A 13 5.47 -10.67 0.94
C CYS A 13 3.95 -10.86 0.91
N VAL A 14 3.32 -10.47 -0.19
CA VAL A 14 1.89 -10.65 -0.43
C VAL A 14 1.71 -11.94 -1.23
N ARG A 15 0.84 -12.82 -0.74
CA ARG A 15 0.59 -14.13 -1.33
C ARG A 15 -0.88 -14.34 -1.66
N LEU A 16 -1.09 -15.12 -2.71
CA LEU A 16 -2.37 -15.67 -3.11
C LEU A 16 -2.23 -17.19 -3.16
N GLY A 17 -2.64 -17.88 -2.10
CA GLY A 17 -2.39 -19.31 -1.93
C GLY A 17 -0.88 -19.60 -1.93
N GLU A 18 -0.42 -20.41 -2.88
CA GLU A 18 1.00 -20.76 -3.04
C GLU A 18 1.80 -19.77 -3.91
N HIS A 19 1.13 -18.76 -4.49
CA HIS A 19 1.76 -17.80 -5.41
C HIS A 19 2.13 -16.48 -4.71
N GLU A 20 3.34 -15.99 -4.96
CA GLU A 20 3.77 -14.66 -4.52
C GLU A 20 3.31 -13.61 -5.53
N VAL A 21 2.37 -12.76 -5.15
CA VAL A 21 1.87 -11.68 -6.03
C VAL A 21 2.71 -10.41 -5.91
N TYR A 22 3.37 -10.20 -4.78
CA TYR A 22 4.28 -9.08 -4.57
C TYR A 22 5.31 -9.40 -3.47
N ARG A 23 6.54 -8.95 -3.67
CA ARG A 23 7.62 -8.98 -2.67
C ARG A 23 8.42 -7.69 -2.76
N GLY A 24 8.49 -6.93 -1.69
CA GLY A 24 9.14 -5.62 -1.66
C GLY A 24 8.82 -4.85 -0.39
N THR A 25 8.99 -3.53 -0.38
CA THR A 25 8.61 -2.72 0.81
C THR A 25 7.12 -2.39 0.78
N LEU A 26 6.52 -2.16 1.95
CA LEU A 26 5.15 -1.63 2.06
C LEU A 26 5.03 -0.27 1.33
N THR A 27 6.05 0.57 1.45
CA THR A 27 6.11 1.89 0.81
C THR A 27 6.14 1.86 -0.71
N ASP A 28 6.53 0.75 -1.32
CA ASP A 28 6.61 0.55 -2.78
C ASP A 28 5.42 -0.26 -3.34
N LEU A 29 4.48 -0.68 -2.49
CA LEU A 29 3.31 -1.46 -2.90
C LEU A 29 2.60 -0.85 -4.13
N PRO A 30 2.31 -1.65 -5.18
CA PRO A 30 1.58 -1.18 -6.34
C PRO A 30 0.12 -0.96 -5.96
N LEU A 31 -0.27 0.30 -5.77
CA LEU A 31 -1.65 0.70 -5.54
C LEU A 31 -2.28 1.10 -6.86
N LYS A 32 -3.54 0.72 -7.06
CA LYS A 32 -4.35 1.14 -8.19
C LYS A 32 -4.49 2.67 -8.23
N GLU A 33 -4.24 3.26 -9.40
CA GLU A 33 -4.37 4.72 -9.56
C GLU A 33 -5.81 5.20 -9.34
N GLU A 34 -6.81 4.41 -9.74
CA GLU A 34 -8.23 4.68 -9.46
C GLU A 34 -8.52 4.91 -7.96
N ILE A 35 -7.90 4.12 -7.07
CA ILE A 35 -8.07 4.25 -5.63
C ILE A 35 -7.39 5.50 -5.10
N ILE A 36 -6.21 5.84 -5.63
CA ILE A 36 -5.51 7.07 -5.23
C ILE A 36 -6.35 8.30 -5.61
N LEU A 37 -6.98 8.31 -6.78
CA LEU A 37 -7.85 9.39 -7.23
C LEU A 37 -9.14 9.47 -6.40
N GLU A 38 -9.83 8.35 -6.21
CA GLU A 38 -11.03 8.23 -5.37
C GLU A 38 -10.75 8.78 -3.96
N LYS A 39 -9.68 8.29 -3.32
CA LYS A 39 -9.32 8.67 -1.95
C LYS A 39 -8.81 10.09 -1.85
N SER A 40 -8.20 10.63 -2.90
CA SER A 40 -7.82 12.03 -2.96
C SER A 40 -9.03 12.96 -2.98
N GLU A 41 -10.03 12.64 -3.79
CA GLU A 41 -11.29 13.37 -3.79
C GLU A 41 -11.97 13.29 -2.41
N GLU A 42 -12.04 12.10 -1.81
CA GLU A 42 -12.65 11.92 -0.49
C GLU A 42 -11.90 12.65 0.65
N PHE A 43 -10.57 12.63 0.65
CA PHE A 43 -9.78 13.16 1.77
C PHE A 43 -9.40 14.63 1.62
N PHE A 44 -9.23 15.10 0.38
CA PHE A 44 -8.69 16.42 0.07
C PHE A 44 -9.61 17.25 -0.84
N ASN A 45 -10.77 16.71 -1.26
CA ASN A 45 -11.63 17.31 -2.29
C ASN A 45 -10.85 17.69 -3.56
N ASP A 46 -9.81 16.91 -3.87
CA ASP A 46 -8.89 17.18 -4.98
C ASP A 46 -8.94 16.02 -5.99
N PRO A 47 -9.78 16.12 -7.05
CA PRO A 47 -9.96 15.05 -8.04
C PRO A 47 -8.74 14.87 -8.95
N ASN A 48 -7.82 15.85 -9.00
CA ASN A 48 -6.61 15.79 -9.82
C ASN A 48 -5.37 16.02 -8.94
N PRO A 49 -5.05 15.08 -8.02
CA PRO A 49 -3.98 15.26 -7.06
C PRO A 49 -2.63 15.47 -7.71
N CYS A 50 -1.97 16.54 -7.30
CA CYS A 50 -0.55 16.73 -7.54
C CYS A 50 0.28 15.69 -6.78
N PHE A 51 1.57 15.58 -7.10
CA PHE A 51 2.48 14.59 -6.49
C PHE A 51 2.50 14.62 -4.95
N ILE A 52 2.34 15.80 -4.34
CA ILE A 52 2.32 15.95 -2.88
C ILE A 52 1.05 15.31 -2.29
N HIS A 53 -0.11 15.58 -2.88
CA HIS A 53 -1.37 14.95 -2.44
C HIS A 53 -1.36 13.45 -2.68
N ARG A 54 -0.86 12.99 -3.84
CA ARG A 54 -0.71 11.54 -4.13
C ARG A 54 0.14 10.85 -3.07
N SER A 55 1.24 11.47 -2.66
CA SER A 55 2.11 10.95 -1.62
C SER A 55 1.39 10.87 -0.26
N ALA A 56 0.63 11.90 0.10
CA ALA A 56 -0.13 11.92 1.35
C ALA A 56 -1.24 10.86 1.38
N VAL A 57 -2.00 10.73 0.28
CA VAL A 57 -3.01 9.67 0.10
C VAL A 57 -2.34 8.31 0.24
N ARG A 58 -1.24 8.06 -0.49
CA ARG A 58 -0.52 6.79 -0.45
C ARG A 58 -0.09 6.41 0.97
N VAL A 59 0.53 7.33 1.73
CA VAL A 59 0.91 7.08 3.13
C VAL A 59 -0.30 6.65 3.98
N ARG A 60 -1.45 7.29 3.78
CA ARG A 60 -2.68 6.94 4.47
C ARG A 60 -3.20 5.56 4.07
N LEU A 61 -3.25 5.25 2.77
CA LEU A 61 -3.70 3.95 2.28
C LEU A 61 -2.81 2.81 2.80
N LEU A 62 -1.50 3.02 2.84
CA LEU A 62 -0.57 2.03 3.38
C LEU A 62 -0.79 1.77 4.88
N ALA A 63 -1.07 2.81 5.66
CA ALA A 63 -1.43 2.64 7.07
C ALA A 63 -2.75 1.88 7.24
N GLU A 64 -3.75 2.14 6.40
CA GLU A 64 -5.00 1.36 6.39
C GLU A 64 -4.77 -0.12 6.06
N LEU A 65 -3.89 -0.40 5.10
CA LEU A 65 -3.52 -1.77 4.71
C LEU A 65 -2.76 -2.50 5.82
N GLU A 66 -1.82 -1.84 6.49
CA GLU A 66 -1.10 -2.42 7.63
C GLU A 66 -2.07 -2.80 8.77
N GLU A 67 -2.99 -1.90 9.11
CA GLU A 67 -4.05 -2.14 10.09
C GLU A 67 -5.01 -3.26 9.67
N ALA A 68 -5.41 -3.28 8.40
CA ALA A 68 -6.25 -4.32 7.82
C ALA A 68 -5.57 -5.69 7.86
N ALA A 69 -4.26 -5.75 7.60
CA ALA A 69 -3.50 -6.99 7.70
C ALA A 69 -3.45 -7.52 9.14
N GLY A 70 -3.32 -6.63 10.13
CA GLY A 70 -3.43 -7.00 11.55
C GLY A 70 -4.79 -7.56 11.95
N ARG A 71 -5.85 -7.23 11.19
CA ARG A 71 -7.22 -7.74 11.37
C ARG A 71 -7.59 -8.90 10.44
N GLY A 72 -6.72 -9.27 9.49
CA GLY A 72 -7.00 -10.28 8.46
C GLY A 72 -8.00 -9.83 7.40
N GLU A 73 -8.14 -8.52 7.16
CA GLU A 73 -9.05 -7.93 6.17
C GLU A 73 -8.39 -7.86 4.78
N TRP A 74 -8.27 -9.01 4.10
CA TRP A 74 -7.61 -9.10 2.80
C TRP A 74 -8.42 -8.48 1.65
N GLU A 75 -9.74 -8.39 1.78
CA GLU A 75 -10.61 -7.74 0.78
C GLU A 75 -10.20 -6.28 0.50
N LEU A 76 -9.68 -5.57 1.52
CA LEU A 76 -9.17 -4.21 1.35
C LEU A 76 -7.86 -4.20 0.54
N TRP A 77 -6.98 -5.16 0.80
CA TRP A 77 -5.75 -5.35 0.04
C TRP A 77 -6.05 -5.64 -1.43
N GLU A 78 -7.04 -6.50 -1.69
CA GLU A 78 -7.51 -6.81 -3.03
C GLU A 78 -8.06 -5.59 -3.75
N LYS A 79 -8.89 -4.80 -3.05
CA LYS A 79 -9.44 -3.55 -3.59
C LYS A 79 -8.32 -2.59 -3.99
N TYR A 80 -7.32 -2.41 -3.12
CA TYR A 80 -6.28 -1.40 -3.27
C TYR A 80 -5.21 -1.79 -4.29
N MET A 81 -4.81 -3.07 -4.31
CA MET A 81 -3.80 -3.58 -5.25
C MET A 81 -4.41 -4.02 -6.59
N GLY A 82 -5.69 -4.39 -6.60
CA GLY A 82 -6.34 -4.91 -7.81
C GLY A 82 -6.01 -6.36 -8.15
N VAL A 83 -5.38 -7.08 -7.22
CA VAL A 83 -5.02 -8.49 -7.35
C VAL A 83 -5.57 -9.23 -6.15
N ALA A 84 -5.89 -10.51 -6.32
CA ALA A 84 -6.36 -11.30 -5.19
C ALA A 84 -5.23 -11.51 -4.16
N VAL A 85 -5.59 -11.44 -2.87
CA VAL A 85 -4.66 -11.51 -1.72
C VAL A 85 -5.27 -12.41 -0.67
N ASP A 86 -4.49 -13.38 -0.19
CA ASP A 86 -4.89 -14.33 0.86
C ASP A 86 -4.11 -14.11 2.16
N SER A 87 -2.86 -13.66 2.06
CA SER A 87 -2.03 -13.35 3.22
C SER A 87 -0.94 -12.34 2.90
N VAL A 88 -0.53 -11.61 3.94
CA VAL A 88 0.61 -10.69 3.89
C VAL A 88 1.54 -11.00 5.05
N ASP A 89 2.79 -11.29 4.71
CA ASP A 89 3.86 -11.54 5.67
C ASP A 89 4.72 -10.28 5.81
N PHE A 90 4.85 -9.76 7.02
CA PHE A 90 5.72 -8.63 7.35
C PHE A 90 7.00 -9.23 7.95
N GLY A 91 8.11 -9.13 7.22
CA GLY A 91 9.42 -9.67 7.64
C GLY A 91 10.04 -8.97 8.83
#